data_AF-A0A9D1DXZ8-F1
#
_entry.id   AF-A0A9D1DXZ8-F1
#
_cell.length_a   1.000
_cell.length_b   1.000
_cell.length_c   1.000
_cell.angle_alpha   90.00
_cell.angle_beta   90.00
_cell.angle_gamma   90.00
#
_symmetry.space_group_name_H-M   'P 1'
#
loop_
_entity.id
_entity.type
_entity.pdbx_description
1 polymer ?
#
loop_
_entity_poly.entity_id
_entity_poly.type
_entity_poly.pdbx_seq_one_letter_code
_entity_poly.pdbx_strand_id
1 'polypeptide(L)'
;MKEWKKFAAAMAVLSFAAAAAAMPAGAEWVQDSDGSYSYLDSNGAAVTDSWQFIDGEWYRFDADGKMVTGWYTDADGQQYYLNEDGSMGRHWVAIGDDWYVFDSSGHPVSGWYWSGKYWYYLDNGQMLTSQWVGDNYYVTDEGMMAKGFVTIDGVTHYFKDSGEMSRSWVDYEGTWYYFGPSGEMQTGWVLVDGDRYFANSQGEIQTGIVQIDGVNYQFDGDGLLLASGVSGTPEASYNGDGSKEIVATGEQVTIATFGNYNVNRIGELLEEYGVCSQADFLEAVNTEHPFLYNDQIPEDVFYRYEGYLYPGTYTFSTGQSADSVVETMLMRFEEEVDEEMVQQFNDAGYTLHEAVTFASILQAEAGSSPYRYQISAVFQNRLHSDEYPKMQSNPTRTYASTYIEPVDAQLAAAYDTYQCSGLPAGPINNPSSVAFDALLNPDPDCDAFYFVSDSEGNVYFSETLDEHNAYIAMIRDQQAEEEDSSDENV
;
A
#
# COMPACT_ATOMS: atom_id res chain seq x y z
N MET A 1 16.99 -27.47 13.09
CA MET A 1 18.17 -28.37 13.16
C MET A 1 17.94 -29.89 13.22
N LYS A 2 16.86 -30.46 13.83
CA LYS A 2 16.68 -31.93 13.95
C LYS A 2 15.84 -32.61 12.85
N GLU A 3 15.03 -31.87 12.10
CA GLU A 3 14.12 -32.45 11.10
C GLU A 3 14.68 -32.43 9.66
N TRP A 4 15.59 -31.50 9.30
CA TRP A 4 16.10 -31.39 7.92
C TRP A 4 17.14 -32.45 7.51
N LYS A 5 17.90 -33.02 8.45
CA LYS A 5 18.82 -34.15 8.16
C LYS A 5 18.11 -35.38 7.57
N LYS A 6 16.78 -35.45 7.65
CA LYS A 6 15.96 -36.53 7.08
C LYS A 6 15.43 -36.22 5.68
N PHE A 7 15.28 -34.94 5.30
CA PHE A 7 14.75 -34.54 3.99
C PHE A 7 15.86 -34.30 2.95
N ALA A 8 17.02 -33.76 3.34
CA ALA A 8 18.17 -33.66 2.43
C ALA A 8 18.79 -35.03 2.07
N ALA A 9 18.53 -36.07 2.89
CA ALA A 9 18.89 -37.44 2.59
C ALA A 9 18.12 -38.05 1.39
N ALA A 10 17.06 -37.38 0.90
CA ALA A 10 16.27 -37.86 -0.24
C ALA A 10 16.69 -37.28 -1.61
N MET A 11 17.58 -36.28 -1.66
CA MET A 11 18.09 -35.72 -2.92
C MET A 11 19.58 -35.96 -3.18
N ALA A 12 20.25 -36.76 -2.35
CA ALA A 12 21.65 -37.13 -2.56
C ALA A 12 21.92 -38.60 -2.22
N VAL A 13 21.18 -39.54 -2.83
CA VAL A 13 21.67 -40.91 -3.06
C VAL A 13 20.99 -41.46 -4.32
N LEU A 14 21.61 -41.26 -5.49
CA LEU A 14 21.37 -42.14 -6.63
C LEU A 14 22.40 -43.27 -6.53
N SER A 15 21.95 -44.37 -5.92
CA SER A 15 22.68 -45.63 -5.94
C SER A 15 22.75 -46.14 -7.38
N PHE A 16 23.97 -46.37 -7.87
CA PHE A 16 24.28 -47.02 -9.13
C PHE A 16 23.54 -48.36 -9.28
N ALA A 17 22.71 -48.46 -10.32
CA ALA A 17 22.52 -49.71 -11.06
C ALA A 17 23.09 -49.47 -12.46
N ALA A 18 24.29 -49.99 -12.70
CA ALA A 18 24.99 -49.84 -13.97
C ALA A 18 24.22 -50.52 -15.11
N ALA A 19 23.77 -49.72 -16.08
CA ALA A 19 23.53 -50.20 -17.44
C ALA A 19 24.81 -49.96 -18.25
N ALA A 20 25.59 -51.02 -18.41
CA ALA A 20 26.82 -51.00 -19.19
C ALA A 20 26.53 -50.71 -20.67
N ALA A 21 26.90 -49.52 -21.13
CA ALA A 21 27.21 -49.26 -22.54
C ALA A 21 28.72 -49.48 -22.73
N ALA A 22 29.09 -50.30 -23.70
CA ALA A 22 30.45 -50.84 -23.88
C ALA A 22 31.48 -49.75 -24.25
N MET A 23 32.53 -49.62 -23.43
CA MET A 23 33.75 -48.85 -23.70
C MET A 23 34.58 -49.46 -24.85
N PRO A 24 35.36 -48.66 -25.60
CA PRO A 24 36.45 -49.17 -26.42
C PRO A 24 37.57 -49.75 -25.54
N ALA A 25 38.07 -50.94 -25.88
CA ALA A 25 39.14 -51.61 -25.14
C ALA A 25 40.45 -50.78 -25.19
N GLY A 26 40.95 -50.34 -24.03
CA GLY A 26 42.32 -49.79 -23.89
C GLY A 26 42.50 -48.62 -22.93
N ALA A 27 41.45 -47.85 -22.62
CA ALA A 27 41.54 -46.72 -21.71
C ALA A 27 41.26 -47.15 -20.26
N GLU A 28 42.07 -46.70 -19.30
CA GLU A 28 41.97 -47.14 -17.90
C GLU A 28 42.41 -46.07 -16.88
N TRP A 29 41.79 -46.12 -15.71
CA TRP A 29 42.24 -45.39 -14.52
C TRP A 29 43.40 -46.11 -13.86
N VAL A 30 44.44 -45.38 -13.50
CA VAL A 30 45.63 -45.90 -12.83
C VAL A 30 45.81 -45.18 -11.49
N GLN A 31 45.95 -45.93 -10.41
CA GLN A 31 46.35 -45.35 -9.12
C GLN A 31 47.88 -45.34 -9.01
N ASP A 32 48.45 -44.16 -8.83
CA ASP A 32 49.88 -43.94 -8.72
C ASP A 32 50.41 -44.33 -7.33
N SER A 33 51.73 -44.51 -7.22
CA SER A 33 52.36 -44.97 -5.98
C SER A 33 52.23 -44.00 -4.80
N ASP A 34 51.96 -42.73 -5.06
CA ASP A 34 51.69 -41.68 -4.06
C ASP A 34 50.19 -41.55 -3.73
N GLY A 35 49.34 -42.38 -4.34
CA GLY A 35 47.90 -42.41 -4.12
C GLY A 35 47.08 -41.51 -5.05
N SER A 36 47.71 -40.72 -5.95
CA SER A 36 46.97 -39.98 -6.98
C SER A 36 46.39 -40.91 -8.03
N TYR A 37 45.48 -40.37 -8.84
CA TYR A 37 44.92 -41.10 -9.99
C TYR A 37 45.34 -40.41 -11.29
N SER A 38 45.65 -41.23 -12.29
CA SER A 38 45.96 -40.83 -13.66
C SER A 38 45.04 -41.59 -14.62
N TYR A 39 44.87 -41.11 -15.86
CA TYR A 39 44.08 -41.79 -16.88
C TYR A 39 44.89 -42.04 -18.15
N LEU A 40 44.85 -43.28 -18.63
CA LEU A 40 45.44 -43.66 -19.92
C LEU A 40 44.36 -43.65 -20.99
N ASP A 41 44.66 -43.05 -22.13
CA ASP A 41 43.80 -43.08 -23.30
C ASP A 41 43.75 -44.48 -23.94
N SER A 42 42.94 -44.66 -24.98
CA SER A 42 42.81 -45.95 -25.69
C SER A 42 44.11 -46.47 -26.33
N ASN A 43 45.16 -45.65 -26.42
CA ASN A 43 46.48 -46.02 -26.93
C ASN A 43 47.49 -46.30 -25.80
N GLY A 44 47.06 -46.23 -24.54
CA GLY A 44 47.92 -46.38 -23.36
C GLY A 44 48.79 -45.15 -23.06
N ALA A 45 48.48 -43.99 -23.66
CA ALA A 45 49.18 -42.74 -23.38
C ALA A 45 48.51 -42.01 -22.21
N ALA A 46 49.30 -41.43 -21.31
CA ALA A 46 48.77 -40.66 -20.20
C ALA A 46 48.11 -39.36 -20.69
N VAL A 47 46.88 -39.12 -20.24
CA VAL A 47 46.21 -37.85 -20.38
C VAL A 47 46.91 -36.83 -19.50
N THR A 48 47.29 -35.70 -20.07
CA THR A 48 47.95 -34.59 -19.38
C THR A 48 47.33 -33.27 -19.80
N ASP A 49 47.41 -32.28 -18.92
CA ASP A 49 46.99 -30.89 -19.09
C ASP A 49 45.68 -30.69 -19.87
N SER A 50 44.66 -31.51 -19.58
CA SER A 50 43.39 -31.44 -20.29
C SER A 50 42.18 -31.82 -19.45
N TRP A 51 41.01 -31.42 -19.95
CA TRP A 51 39.70 -31.90 -19.52
C TRP A 51 39.33 -33.16 -20.29
N GLN A 52 38.78 -34.17 -19.59
CA GLN A 52 38.28 -35.40 -20.20
C GLN A 52 36.89 -35.73 -19.71
N PHE A 53 36.03 -36.17 -20.64
CA PHE A 53 34.70 -36.66 -20.33
C PHE A 53 34.72 -38.19 -20.27
N ILE A 54 34.59 -38.74 -19.07
CA ILE A 54 34.76 -40.16 -18.79
C ILE A 54 33.52 -40.61 -18.03
N ASP A 55 32.84 -41.64 -18.53
CA ASP A 55 31.68 -42.26 -17.88
C ASP A 55 30.54 -41.30 -17.48
N GLY A 56 30.35 -40.22 -18.25
CA GLY A 56 29.28 -39.24 -18.03
C GLY A 56 29.69 -38.02 -17.22
N GLU A 57 30.94 -37.98 -16.74
CA GLU A 57 31.47 -36.91 -15.88
C GLU A 57 32.72 -36.26 -16.50
N TRP A 58 32.94 -34.98 -16.16
CA TRP A 58 34.14 -34.26 -16.55
C TRP A 58 35.22 -34.36 -15.48
N TYR A 59 36.46 -34.59 -15.89
CA TYR A 59 37.64 -34.68 -15.05
C TYR A 59 38.73 -33.76 -15.59
N ARG A 60 39.54 -33.18 -14.70
CA ARG A 60 40.71 -32.34 -15.07
C ARG A 60 41.99 -33.06 -14.67
N PHE A 61 42.96 -33.15 -15.58
CA PHE A 61 44.29 -33.74 -15.32
C PHE A 61 45.39 -32.70 -15.48
N ASP A 62 46.23 -32.51 -14.47
CA ASP A 62 47.31 -31.51 -14.50
C ASP A 62 48.42 -31.84 -15.53
N ALA A 63 49.44 -30.97 -15.60
CA ALA A 63 50.55 -31.13 -16.55
C ALA A 63 51.39 -32.40 -16.33
N ASP A 64 51.35 -32.97 -15.13
CA ASP A 64 52.01 -34.25 -14.79
C ASP A 64 51.08 -35.46 -15.03
N GLY A 65 49.83 -35.21 -15.43
CA GLY A 65 48.82 -36.23 -15.74
C GLY A 65 48.00 -36.68 -14.54
N LYS A 66 48.11 -35.98 -13.40
CA LYS A 66 47.38 -36.33 -12.19
C LYS A 66 45.99 -35.69 -12.19
N MET A 67 45.01 -36.46 -11.76
CA MET A 67 43.63 -36.02 -11.57
C MET A 67 43.57 -34.91 -10.52
N VAL A 68 42.97 -33.79 -10.88
CA VAL A 68 42.78 -32.62 -10.02
C VAL A 68 41.53 -32.83 -9.16
N THR A 69 41.63 -32.46 -7.88
CA THR A 69 40.52 -32.35 -6.93
C THR A 69 40.54 -30.98 -6.26
N GLY A 70 39.40 -30.54 -5.72
CA GLY A 70 39.21 -29.22 -5.14
C GLY A 70 39.03 -28.10 -6.16
N TRP A 71 39.29 -26.86 -5.74
CA TRP A 71 39.17 -25.69 -6.60
C TRP A 71 40.23 -25.65 -7.69
N TYR A 72 39.79 -25.41 -8.91
CA TYR A 72 40.64 -25.21 -10.08
C TYR A 72 40.27 -23.90 -10.77
N THR A 73 41.27 -23.18 -11.26
CA THR A 73 41.09 -21.98 -12.07
C THR A 73 41.86 -22.16 -13.36
N ASP A 74 41.19 -22.00 -14.49
CA ASP A 74 41.83 -22.12 -15.80
C ASP A 74 42.64 -20.86 -16.18
N ALA A 75 43.26 -20.91 -17.36
CA ALA A 75 44.08 -19.82 -17.86
C ALA A 75 43.28 -18.54 -18.18
N ASP A 76 41.98 -18.67 -18.42
CA ASP A 76 41.06 -17.55 -18.70
C ASP A 76 40.44 -16.98 -17.42
N GLY A 77 40.76 -17.58 -16.25
CA GLY A 77 40.28 -17.15 -14.95
C GLY A 77 38.95 -17.79 -14.53
N GLN A 78 38.44 -18.76 -15.29
CA GLN A 78 37.20 -19.46 -14.95
C GLN A 78 37.43 -20.45 -13.82
N GLN A 79 36.52 -20.45 -12.84
CA GLN A 79 36.59 -21.31 -11.67
C GLN A 79 35.74 -22.57 -11.82
N TYR A 80 36.27 -23.67 -11.31
CA TYR A 80 35.65 -24.98 -11.26
C TYR A 80 35.93 -25.61 -9.90
N TYR A 81 35.06 -26.53 -9.48
CA TYR A 81 35.33 -27.40 -8.36
C TYR A 81 35.31 -28.86 -8.81
N LEU A 82 36.37 -29.60 -8.49
CA LEU A 82 36.49 -31.03 -8.75
C LEU A 82 36.25 -31.75 -7.42
N ASN A 83 35.25 -32.63 -7.37
CA ASN A 83 34.90 -33.39 -6.18
C ASN A 83 36.05 -34.30 -5.72
N GLU A 84 35.91 -34.93 -4.54
CA GLU A 84 36.93 -35.86 -4.03
C GLU A 84 37.18 -37.05 -4.96
N ASP A 85 36.18 -37.46 -5.74
CA ASP A 85 36.31 -38.50 -6.78
C ASP A 85 36.84 -37.96 -8.12
N GLY A 86 37.14 -36.66 -8.20
CA GLY A 86 37.65 -35.96 -9.39
C GLY A 86 36.58 -35.48 -10.37
N SER A 87 35.32 -35.85 -10.18
CA SER A 87 34.23 -35.38 -11.06
C SER A 87 34.02 -33.87 -10.91
N MET A 88 33.74 -33.18 -12.01
CA MET A 88 33.46 -31.75 -12.00
C MET A 88 32.09 -31.48 -11.38
N GLY A 89 32.08 -30.60 -10.38
CA GLY A 89 30.88 -30.11 -9.72
C GLY A 89 29.91 -29.48 -10.71
N ARG A 90 28.65 -29.88 -10.62
CA ARG A 90 27.51 -29.34 -11.38
C ARG A 90 26.31 -29.28 -10.46
N HIS A 91 25.46 -28.27 -10.64
CA HIS A 91 24.34 -27.99 -9.74
C HIS A 91 24.81 -27.87 -8.29
N TRP A 92 24.01 -28.36 -7.33
CA TRP A 92 24.32 -28.30 -5.91
C TRP A 92 25.48 -29.23 -5.53
N VAL A 93 26.51 -28.64 -4.94
CA VAL A 93 27.70 -29.34 -4.42
C VAL A 93 27.96 -28.85 -3.00
N ALA A 94 28.11 -29.79 -2.06
CA ALA A 94 28.53 -29.47 -0.69
C ALA A 94 30.06 -29.35 -0.63
N ILE A 95 30.56 -28.21 -0.17
CA ILE A 95 31.99 -27.93 -0.06
C ILE A 95 32.26 -27.46 1.36
N GLY A 96 32.84 -28.33 2.19
CA GLY A 96 32.97 -28.06 3.63
C GLY A 96 31.60 -28.02 4.31
N ASP A 97 31.31 -26.93 5.01
CA ASP A 97 30.02 -26.71 5.69
C ASP A 97 29.03 -25.92 4.81
N ASP A 98 29.46 -25.47 3.63
CA ASP A 98 28.71 -24.59 2.73
C ASP A 98 28.18 -25.35 1.50
N TRP A 99 27.15 -24.79 0.88
CA TRP A 99 26.61 -25.26 -0.39
C TRP A 99 26.97 -24.33 -1.53
N TYR A 100 27.34 -24.91 -2.66
CA TYR A 100 27.66 -24.20 -3.88
C TYR A 100 26.77 -24.66 -5.03
N VAL A 101 26.47 -23.77 -5.96
CA VAL A 101 25.80 -24.10 -7.22
C VAL A 101 26.73 -23.82 -8.39
N PHE A 102 26.91 -24.83 -9.23
CA PHE A 102 27.61 -24.73 -10.50
C PHE A 102 26.63 -24.92 -11.68
N ASP A 103 26.86 -24.23 -12.78
CA ASP A 103 26.07 -24.41 -14.00
C ASP A 103 26.40 -25.75 -14.69
N SER A 104 25.72 -26.04 -15.81
CA SER A 104 25.95 -27.27 -16.57
C SER A 104 27.37 -27.41 -17.15
N SER A 105 28.11 -26.30 -17.26
CA SER A 105 29.50 -26.23 -17.72
C SER A 105 30.50 -26.23 -16.56
N GLY A 106 30.03 -26.25 -15.31
CA GLY A 106 30.86 -26.31 -14.10
C GLY A 106 31.30 -24.96 -13.55
N HIS A 107 30.74 -23.85 -14.05
CA HIS A 107 31.07 -22.52 -13.53
C HIS A 107 30.18 -22.15 -12.33
N PRO A 108 30.71 -21.46 -11.31
CA PRO A 108 29.91 -21.02 -10.16
C PRO A 108 28.82 -20.03 -10.57
N VAL A 109 27.59 -20.26 -10.10
CA VAL A 109 26.44 -19.40 -10.36
C VAL A 109 26.43 -18.21 -9.39
N SER A 110 26.07 -17.02 -9.86
CA SER A 110 25.87 -15.83 -9.01
C SER A 110 24.49 -15.22 -9.22
N GLY A 111 23.92 -14.62 -8.18
CA GLY A 111 22.59 -14.02 -8.18
C GLY A 111 21.47 -14.98 -7.77
N TRP A 112 20.23 -14.63 -8.13
CA TRP A 112 19.04 -15.41 -7.80
C TRP A 112 18.97 -16.71 -8.61
N TYR A 113 18.73 -17.82 -7.92
CA TYR A 113 18.63 -19.15 -8.50
C TYR A 113 17.36 -19.87 -8.04
N TRP A 114 16.55 -20.28 -9.00
CA TRP A 114 15.35 -21.06 -8.76
C TRP A 114 15.67 -22.54 -8.74
N SER A 115 15.44 -23.20 -7.61
CA SER A 115 15.64 -24.65 -7.46
C SER A 115 14.32 -25.41 -7.40
N GLY A 116 13.40 -25.10 -8.32
CA GLY A 116 12.13 -25.83 -8.52
C GLY A 116 11.03 -25.56 -7.48
N LYS A 117 11.40 -25.18 -6.25
CA LYS A 117 10.45 -24.86 -5.17
C LYS A 117 10.79 -23.55 -4.45
N TYR A 118 12.06 -23.24 -4.30
CA TYR A 118 12.55 -22.08 -3.57
C TYR A 118 13.57 -21.31 -4.39
N TRP A 119 13.61 -19.99 -4.16
CA TRP A 119 14.67 -19.11 -4.63
C TRP A 119 15.81 -19.08 -3.61
N TYR A 120 17.03 -19.07 -4.11
CA TYR A 120 18.28 -18.94 -3.35
C TYR A 120 19.09 -17.79 -3.93
N TYR A 121 19.98 -17.21 -3.14
CA TYR A 121 20.95 -16.23 -3.65
C TYR A 121 22.36 -16.77 -3.54
N LEU A 122 23.10 -16.72 -4.64
CA LEU A 122 24.47 -17.22 -4.73
C LEU A 122 25.44 -16.06 -4.92
N ASP A 123 26.55 -16.09 -4.19
CA ASP A 123 27.70 -15.23 -4.41
C ASP A 123 28.91 -16.08 -4.81
N ASN A 124 29.33 -15.96 -6.07
CA ASN A 124 30.37 -16.81 -6.67
C ASN A 124 30.17 -18.31 -6.40
N GLY A 125 28.95 -18.79 -6.62
CA GLY A 125 28.53 -20.17 -6.40
C GLY A 125 28.06 -20.44 -4.97
N GLN A 126 28.59 -19.76 -3.96
CA GLN A 126 28.26 -20.02 -2.56
C GLN A 126 26.84 -19.55 -2.23
N MET A 127 26.04 -20.43 -1.62
CA MET A 127 24.71 -20.09 -1.14
C MET A 127 24.76 -19.23 0.11
N LEU A 128 24.17 -18.04 0.02
CA LEU A 128 24.04 -17.15 1.16
C LEU A 128 22.96 -17.66 2.13
N THR A 129 23.19 -17.48 3.43
CA THR A 129 22.23 -17.78 4.50
C THR A 129 22.18 -16.66 5.53
N SER A 130 21.05 -16.52 6.21
CA SER A 130 20.79 -15.57 7.32
C SER A 130 21.27 -14.14 7.08
N GLN A 131 21.00 -13.59 5.89
CA GLN A 131 21.48 -12.25 5.56
C GLN A 131 20.60 -11.52 4.55
N TRP A 132 20.71 -10.20 4.56
CA TRP A 132 20.09 -9.33 3.57
C TRP A 132 20.78 -9.44 2.22
N VAL A 133 19.98 -9.39 1.17
CA VAL A 133 20.42 -9.32 -0.24
C VAL A 133 19.91 -7.99 -0.78
N GLY A 134 20.84 -7.03 -0.88
CA GLY A 134 20.47 -5.63 -1.10
C GLY A 134 19.58 -5.09 0.03
N ASP A 135 18.73 -4.12 -0.28
CA ASP A 135 17.90 -3.42 0.72
C ASP A 135 16.49 -3.99 0.87
N ASN A 136 16.12 -5.00 0.06
CA ASN A 136 14.73 -5.41 -0.12
C ASN A 136 14.47 -6.91 0.09
N TYR A 137 15.51 -7.74 0.18
CA TYR A 137 15.36 -9.20 0.23
C TYR A 137 16.17 -9.78 1.37
N TYR A 138 15.73 -10.92 1.89
CA TYR A 138 16.45 -11.67 2.92
C TYR A 138 16.47 -13.15 2.55
N VAL A 139 17.59 -13.82 2.83
CA VAL A 139 17.70 -15.28 2.74
C VAL A 139 17.73 -15.88 4.14
N THR A 140 16.92 -16.92 4.38
CA THR A 140 16.78 -17.57 5.68
C THR A 140 18.06 -18.31 6.08
N ASP A 141 18.08 -18.89 7.29
CA ASP A 141 19.16 -19.77 7.75
C ASP A 141 19.33 -21.02 6.87
N GLU A 142 18.29 -21.38 6.13
CA GLU A 142 18.27 -22.47 5.16
C GLU A 142 18.55 -21.99 3.72
N GLY A 143 18.87 -20.70 3.55
CA GLY A 143 19.24 -20.07 2.28
C GLY A 143 18.07 -19.72 1.34
N MET A 144 16.84 -20.01 1.77
CA MET A 144 15.65 -19.73 0.98
C MET A 144 15.32 -18.24 1.03
N MET A 145 14.82 -17.68 -0.07
CA MET A 145 14.25 -16.34 -0.09
C MET A 145 13.08 -16.24 0.91
N ALA A 146 13.15 -15.24 1.79
CA ALA A 146 12.13 -14.96 2.78
C ALA A 146 10.79 -14.60 2.12
N LYS A 147 9.71 -15.03 2.77
CA LYS A 147 8.31 -14.73 2.44
C LYS A 147 7.50 -14.61 3.72
N GLY A 148 6.44 -13.81 3.68
CA GLY A 148 5.56 -13.55 4.82
C GLY A 148 6.28 -12.84 5.97
N PHE A 149 5.78 -13.03 7.19
CA PHE A 149 6.35 -12.46 8.39
C PHE A 149 7.67 -13.14 8.77
N VAL A 150 8.73 -12.35 8.88
CA VAL A 150 10.05 -12.82 9.31
C VAL A 150 10.64 -11.84 10.33
N THR A 151 11.06 -12.38 11.47
CA THR A 151 11.76 -11.61 12.51
C THR A 151 13.26 -11.72 12.31
N ILE A 152 13.91 -10.58 12.07
CA ILE A 152 15.35 -10.44 11.84
C ILE A 152 15.88 -9.52 12.93
N ASP A 153 16.82 -10.00 13.74
CA ASP A 153 17.42 -9.25 14.86
C ASP A 153 16.40 -8.61 15.82
N GLY A 154 15.26 -9.29 16.01
CA GLY A 154 14.17 -8.84 16.89
C GLY A 154 13.18 -7.85 16.25
N VAL A 155 13.36 -7.52 14.97
CA VAL A 155 12.44 -6.68 14.20
C VAL A 155 11.68 -7.54 13.20
N THR A 156 10.35 -7.47 13.24
CA THR A 156 9.48 -8.19 12.30
C THR A 156 9.31 -7.38 11.02
N HIS A 157 9.52 -8.05 9.89
CA HIS A 157 9.31 -7.54 8.54
C HIS A 157 8.31 -8.44 7.80
N TYR A 158 7.69 -7.94 6.75
CA TYR A 158 6.85 -8.74 5.85
C TYR A 158 7.42 -8.76 4.44
N PHE A 159 7.68 -9.95 3.91
CA PHE A 159 8.17 -10.16 2.56
C PHE A 159 7.03 -10.65 1.67
N LYS A 160 6.77 -9.95 0.57
CA LYS A 160 5.76 -10.32 -0.43
C LYS A 160 6.10 -11.67 -1.06
N ASP A 161 5.19 -12.21 -1.87
CA ASP A 161 5.45 -13.45 -2.61
C ASP A 161 6.59 -13.35 -3.64
N SER A 162 6.90 -12.13 -4.08
CA SER A 162 8.08 -11.82 -4.89
C SER A 162 9.39 -11.83 -4.08
N GLY A 163 9.30 -11.92 -2.75
CA GLY A 163 10.41 -11.79 -1.81
C GLY A 163 10.79 -10.36 -1.46
N GLU A 164 10.13 -9.36 -2.05
CA GLU A 164 10.38 -7.96 -1.72
C GLU A 164 9.77 -7.61 -0.36
N MET A 165 10.54 -6.97 0.51
CA MET A 165 10.10 -6.45 1.79
C MET A 165 9.10 -5.30 1.64
N SER A 166 8.02 -5.33 2.43
CA SER A 166 6.99 -4.28 2.46
C SER A 166 7.37 -3.13 3.41
N ARG A 167 6.97 -1.91 3.03
CA ARG A 167 7.18 -0.64 3.78
C ARG A 167 5.90 0.19 3.85
N SER A 168 4.76 -0.50 3.87
CA SER A 168 3.44 0.11 3.84
C SER A 168 2.42 -0.87 4.44
N TRP A 169 1.14 -0.61 4.18
CA TRP A 169 0.03 -1.48 4.54
C TRP A 169 0.18 -2.89 3.96
N VAL A 170 -0.15 -3.88 4.77
CA VAL A 170 -0.24 -5.29 4.40
C VAL A 170 -1.53 -5.85 4.96
N ASP A 171 -2.39 -6.36 4.08
CA ASP A 171 -3.48 -7.26 4.45
C ASP A 171 -2.95 -8.69 4.49
N TYR A 172 -3.07 -9.33 5.65
CA TYR A 172 -2.77 -10.73 5.80
C TYR A 172 -3.96 -11.46 6.40
N GLU A 173 -4.63 -12.26 5.58
CA GLU A 173 -5.81 -13.05 5.95
C GLU A 173 -6.95 -12.20 6.56
N GLY A 174 -7.16 -10.98 6.05
CA GLY A 174 -8.19 -10.05 6.51
C GLY A 174 -7.80 -9.25 7.76
N THR A 175 -6.54 -9.32 8.18
CA THR A 175 -5.98 -8.52 9.27
C THR A 175 -4.93 -7.56 8.71
N TRP A 176 -5.11 -6.28 9.01
CA TRP A 176 -4.22 -5.23 8.53
C TRP A 176 -3.03 -5.02 9.46
N TYR A 177 -1.87 -4.78 8.85
CA TYR A 177 -0.61 -4.43 9.50
C TYR A 177 0.00 -3.25 8.75
N TYR A 178 0.78 -2.43 9.45
CA TYR A 178 1.53 -1.34 8.83
C TYR A 178 3.03 -1.49 9.07
N PHE A 179 3.81 -1.38 7.99
CA PHE A 179 5.26 -1.46 8.01
C PHE A 179 5.87 -0.08 7.73
N GLY A 180 6.81 0.32 8.58
CA GLY A 180 7.48 1.61 8.48
C GLY A 180 8.44 1.71 7.29
N PRO A 181 9.06 2.87 7.07
CA PRO A 181 9.97 3.11 5.94
C PRO A 181 11.20 2.19 5.91
N SER A 182 11.62 1.64 7.05
CA SER A 182 12.73 0.69 7.11
C SER A 182 12.25 -0.77 7.01
N GLY A 183 10.94 -0.99 6.82
CA GLY A 183 10.31 -2.30 6.72
C GLY A 183 9.94 -2.92 8.07
N GLU A 184 10.02 -2.16 9.16
CA GLU A 184 9.70 -2.62 10.50
C GLU A 184 8.18 -2.58 10.77
N MET A 185 7.62 -3.66 11.28
CA MET A 185 6.22 -3.73 11.67
C MET A 185 5.94 -2.75 12.82
N GLN A 186 4.94 -1.88 12.65
CA GLN A 186 4.54 -0.93 13.68
C GLN A 186 3.64 -1.59 14.75
N THR A 187 3.73 -1.08 15.98
CA THR A 187 2.84 -1.41 17.10
C THR A 187 2.50 -0.12 17.85
N GLY A 188 1.37 -0.09 18.56
CA GLY A 188 0.86 1.10 19.22
C GLY A 188 0.25 2.10 18.24
N TRP A 189 0.40 3.39 18.52
CA TRP A 189 -0.13 4.44 17.66
C TRP A 189 0.63 4.52 16.33
N VAL A 190 -0.12 4.46 15.23
CA VAL A 190 0.40 4.58 13.87
C VAL A 190 -0.20 5.82 13.23
N LEU A 191 0.66 6.66 12.64
CA LEU A 191 0.26 7.87 11.91
C LEU A 191 0.67 7.71 10.46
N VAL A 192 -0.29 7.74 9.55
CA VAL A 192 -0.07 7.62 8.10
C VAL A 192 -0.80 8.78 7.44
N ASP A 193 -0.08 9.68 6.76
CA ASP A 193 -0.66 10.80 6.01
C ASP A 193 -1.65 11.70 6.79
N GLY A 194 -1.47 11.81 8.11
CA GLY A 194 -2.34 12.59 9.00
C GLY A 194 -3.43 11.77 9.70
N ASP A 195 -3.68 10.55 9.21
CA ASP A 195 -4.64 9.61 9.75
C ASP A 195 -4.04 8.77 10.86
N ARG A 196 -4.81 8.60 11.95
CA ARG A 196 -4.38 7.86 13.14
C ARG A 196 -5.03 6.50 13.21
N TYR A 197 -4.20 5.49 13.44
CA TYR A 197 -4.59 4.10 13.65
C TYR A 197 -3.96 3.60 14.96
N PHE A 198 -4.41 2.45 15.42
CA PHE A 198 -3.77 1.77 16.53
C PHE A 198 -3.51 0.31 16.20
N ALA A 199 -2.22 -0.06 16.17
CA ALA A 199 -1.78 -1.44 16.09
C ALA A 199 -1.63 -2.02 17.49
N ASN A 200 -2.16 -3.22 17.75
CA ASN A 200 -1.96 -3.88 19.04
C ASN A 200 -0.51 -4.41 19.19
N SER A 201 -0.22 -5.14 20.28
CA SER A 201 1.12 -5.70 20.53
C SER A 201 1.58 -6.75 19.51
N GLN A 202 0.66 -7.25 18.67
CA GLN A 202 0.90 -8.20 17.60
C GLN A 202 1.04 -7.49 16.24
N GLY A 203 0.88 -6.16 16.20
CA GLY A 203 0.92 -5.35 14.98
C GLY A 203 -0.42 -5.23 14.26
N GLU A 204 -1.48 -5.86 14.78
CA GLU A 204 -2.79 -5.90 14.14
C GLU A 204 -3.49 -4.55 14.32
N ILE A 205 -3.90 -3.94 13.22
CA ILE A 205 -4.61 -2.66 13.21
C ILE A 205 -6.02 -2.88 13.76
N GLN A 206 -6.38 -2.08 14.77
CA GLN A 206 -7.62 -2.24 15.50
C GLN A 206 -8.76 -1.43 14.90
N THR A 207 -9.95 -2.02 14.89
CA THR A 207 -11.22 -1.43 14.40
C THR A 207 -12.25 -1.37 15.52
N GLY A 208 -13.27 -0.53 15.39
CA GLY A 208 -14.35 -0.43 16.38
C GLY A 208 -13.92 0.23 17.69
N ILE A 209 -14.61 -0.07 18.81
CA ILE A 209 -14.30 0.56 20.11
C ILE A 209 -13.20 -0.24 20.82
N VAL A 210 -12.08 0.43 21.09
CA VAL A 210 -10.88 -0.14 21.73
C VAL A 210 -10.50 0.69 22.94
N GLN A 211 -10.22 0.03 24.06
CA GLN A 211 -9.72 0.71 25.26
C GLN A 211 -8.18 0.72 25.26
N ILE A 212 -7.58 1.91 25.23
CA ILE A 212 -6.13 2.12 25.22
C ILE A 212 -5.79 3.01 26.42
N ASP A 213 -4.95 2.49 27.34
CA ASP A 213 -4.57 3.17 28.59
C ASP A 213 -5.75 3.69 29.43
N GLY A 214 -6.86 2.95 29.42
CA GLY A 214 -8.08 3.29 30.17
C GLY A 214 -9.02 4.27 29.47
N VAL A 215 -8.68 4.73 28.26
CA VAL A 215 -9.50 5.61 27.43
C VAL A 215 -10.11 4.80 26.29
N ASN A 216 -11.41 4.96 26.02
CA ASN A 216 -12.03 4.37 24.85
C ASN A 216 -11.75 5.23 23.61
N TYR A 217 -11.29 4.58 22.56
CA TYR A 217 -11.07 5.11 21.23
C TYR A 217 -11.99 4.35 20.27
N GLN A 218 -12.62 5.08 19.36
CA GLN A 218 -13.47 4.47 18.34
C GLN A 218 -12.78 4.58 16.99
N PHE A 219 -12.60 3.45 16.34
CA PHE A 219 -12.06 3.32 14.99
C PHE A 219 -13.16 2.85 14.04
N ASP A 220 -13.08 3.20 12.76
CA ASP A 220 -14.00 2.70 11.74
C ASP A 220 -13.65 1.26 11.31
N GLY A 221 -14.27 0.80 10.21
CA GLY A 221 -14.05 -0.53 9.65
C GLY A 221 -12.66 -0.74 9.04
N ASP A 222 -11.96 0.34 8.69
CA ASP A 222 -10.62 0.34 8.11
C ASP A 222 -9.55 0.67 9.16
N GLY A 223 -9.97 0.90 10.40
CA GLY A 223 -9.09 1.13 11.55
C GLY A 223 -8.71 2.60 11.76
N LEU A 224 -9.33 3.53 11.03
CA LEU A 224 -9.12 4.97 11.17
C LEU A 224 -9.78 5.46 12.46
N LEU A 225 -9.06 6.24 13.26
CA LEU A 225 -9.55 6.80 14.52
C LEU A 225 -10.63 7.86 14.29
N LEU A 226 -11.86 7.60 14.73
CA LEU A 226 -13.02 8.49 14.66
C LEU A 226 -13.18 9.42 15.88
N ALA A 227 -12.89 8.94 17.09
CA ALA A 227 -13.07 9.71 18.33
C ALA A 227 -12.27 9.14 19.51
N SER A 228 -12.01 9.96 20.53
CA SER A 228 -11.37 9.52 21.78
C SER A 228 -11.95 10.24 23.01
N GLY A 229 -11.83 9.65 24.20
CA GLY A 229 -11.99 10.41 25.45
C GLY A 229 -13.30 10.23 26.23
N VAL A 230 -13.90 9.04 26.23
CA VAL A 230 -14.94 8.71 27.22
C VAL A 230 -14.29 8.16 28.49
N SER A 231 -14.09 9.01 29.51
CA SER A 231 -13.86 8.53 30.88
C SER A 231 -15.20 8.43 31.60
N GLY A 232 -15.77 7.22 31.68
CA GLY A 232 -17.04 6.96 32.35
C GLY A 232 -18.08 6.40 31.40
N THR A 233 -18.82 5.38 31.82
CA THR A 233 -19.93 4.83 31.05
C THR A 233 -21.04 5.88 30.91
N PRO A 234 -21.47 6.27 29.69
CA PRO A 234 -22.71 7.02 29.55
C PRO A 234 -23.86 6.07 29.90
N GLU A 235 -24.53 6.31 31.03
CA GLU A 235 -25.84 5.69 31.26
C GLU A 235 -26.87 6.43 30.41
N ALA A 236 -27.21 5.85 29.24
CA ALA A 236 -28.35 6.30 28.47
C ALA A 236 -29.64 5.98 29.26
N SER A 237 -30.35 7.01 29.72
CA SER A 237 -31.73 6.85 30.20
C SER A 237 -32.71 7.10 29.05
N TYR A 238 -33.56 6.12 28.77
CA TYR A 238 -34.71 6.28 27.87
C TYR A 238 -35.89 6.84 28.64
N ASN A 239 -36.52 7.88 28.10
CA ASN A 239 -37.83 8.30 28.58
C ASN A 239 -38.87 7.23 28.21
N GLY A 240 -39.94 7.15 29.00
CA GLY A 240 -41.04 6.21 28.78
C GLY A 240 -41.81 6.42 27.46
N ASP A 241 -41.48 7.45 26.68
CA ASP A 241 -42.00 7.76 25.35
C ASP A 241 -41.04 7.41 24.20
N GLY A 242 -39.84 6.89 24.51
CA GLY A 242 -38.82 6.53 23.51
C GLY A 242 -37.90 7.69 23.10
N SER A 243 -38.03 8.88 23.67
CA SER A 243 -37.04 9.96 23.50
C SER A 243 -35.77 9.71 24.31
N LYS A 244 -34.61 10.06 23.74
CA LYS A 244 -33.34 10.12 24.46
C LYS A 244 -33.28 11.44 25.21
N GLU A 245 -33.13 11.41 26.54
CA GLU A 245 -32.77 12.59 27.31
C GLU A 245 -31.26 12.55 27.58
N ILE A 246 -30.53 13.44 26.93
CA ILE A 246 -29.10 13.64 27.20
C ILE A 246 -29.00 14.54 28.42
N VAL A 247 -28.72 13.95 29.58
CA VAL A 247 -28.45 14.71 30.79
C VAL A 247 -27.07 15.33 30.64
N ALA A 248 -26.99 16.65 30.43
CA ALA A 248 -25.72 17.38 30.38
C ALA A 248 -24.99 17.25 31.74
N THR A 249 -23.96 16.41 31.78
CA THR A 249 -23.16 16.12 32.98
C THR A 249 -22.00 17.11 33.17
N GLY A 250 -21.72 17.97 32.18
CA GLY A 250 -20.52 18.82 32.17
C GLY A 250 -19.24 18.06 31.83
N GLU A 251 -19.37 16.88 31.22
CA GLU A 251 -18.26 16.07 30.73
C GLU A 251 -17.78 16.59 29.36
N GLN A 252 -16.47 16.55 29.13
CA GLN A 252 -15.89 16.90 27.83
C GLN A 252 -15.83 15.66 26.94
N VAL A 253 -16.18 15.82 25.67
CA VAL A 253 -16.05 14.82 24.62
C VAL A 253 -15.13 15.35 23.53
N THR A 254 -14.32 14.48 22.93
CA THR A 254 -13.44 14.85 21.81
C THR A 254 -13.91 14.17 20.54
N ILE A 255 -14.32 14.98 19.56
CA ILE A 255 -14.91 14.56 18.29
C ILE A 255 -13.94 14.88 17.17
N ALA A 256 -13.58 13.88 16.35
CA ALA A 256 -12.86 14.12 15.10
C ALA A 256 -13.84 14.27 13.93
N THR A 257 -13.55 15.23 13.07
CA THR A 257 -14.25 15.50 11.81
C THR A 257 -13.25 15.42 10.67
N PHE A 258 -13.68 14.89 9.52
CA PHE A 258 -12.82 14.61 8.37
C PHE A 258 -13.26 15.38 7.13
N GLY A 259 -12.37 15.49 6.15
CA GLY A 259 -12.59 16.29 4.94
C GLY A 259 -13.89 15.97 4.18
N ASN A 260 -14.32 14.71 4.19
CA ASN A 260 -15.53 14.29 3.49
C ASN A 260 -16.82 14.48 4.31
N TYR A 261 -16.75 14.98 5.54
CA TYR A 261 -17.94 15.20 6.37
C TYR A 261 -18.65 16.49 5.95
N ASN A 262 -19.94 16.37 5.68
CA ASN A 262 -20.83 17.51 5.52
C ASN A 262 -21.49 17.89 6.86
N VAL A 263 -22.16 19.03 6.91
CA VAL A 263 -22.80 19.52 8.14
C VAL A 263 -23.85 18.56 8.70
N ASN A 264 -24.54 17.77 7.86
CA ASN A 264 -25.48 16.76 8.35
C ASN A 264 -24.74 15.68 9.15
N ARG A 265 -23.61 15.17 8.63
CA ARG A 265 -22.78 14.16 9.32
C ARG A 265 -22.15 14.70 10.61
N ILE A 266 -21.70 15.94 10.61
CA ILE A 266 -21.19 16.60 11.81
C ILE A 266 -22.31 16.71 12.86
N GLY A 267 -23.50 17.14 12.45
CA GLY A 267 -24.66 17.23 13.35
C GLY A 267 -25.08 15.88 13.94
N GLU A 268 -25.03 14.80 13.17
CA GLU A 268 -25.26 13.43 13.67
C GLU A 268 -24.27 13.06 14.77
N LEU A 269 -22.97 13.33 14.56
CA LEU A 269 -21.93 13.05 15.54
C LEU A 269 -22.12 13.87 16.81
N LEU A 270 -22.42 15.16 16.68
CA LEU A 270 -22.65 16.04 17.82
C LEU A 270 -23.85 15.55 18.66
N GLU A 271 -24.92 15.08 18.01
CA GLU A 271 -26.07 14.49 18.70
C GLU A 271 -25.74 13.14 19.34
N GLU A 272 -25.01 12.28 18.63
CA GLU A 272 -24.57 10.96 19.11
C GLU A 272 -23.74 11.08 20.40
N TYR A 273 -22.82 12.05 20.46
CA TYR A 273 -21.96 12.30 21.62
C TYR A 273 -22.57 13.28 22.63
N GLY A 274 -23.81 13.72 22.41
CA GLY A 274 -24.56 14.56 23.35
C GLY A 274 -24.02 15.96 23.54
N VAL A 275 -23.38 16.52 22.52
CA VAL A 275 -22.94 17.93 22.49
C VAL A 275 -24.16 18.83 22.30
N CYS A 276 -24.87 18.71 21.17
CA CYS A 276 -26.11 19.42 20.87
C CYS A 276 -26.99 18.57 19.94
N SER A 277 -28.27 18.90 19.78
CA SER A 277 -29.11 18.18 18.81
C SER A 277 -28.67 18.48 17.37
N GLN A 278 -28.90 17.53 16.47
CA GLN A 278 -28.60 17.74 15.04
C GLN A 278 -29.43 18.90 14.49
N ALA A 279 -30.69 19.02 14.92
CA ALA A 279 -31.60 20.07 14.47
C ALA A 279 -31.10 21.47 14.87
N ASP A 280 -30.73 21.67 16.14
CA ASP A 280 -30.21 22.97 16.60
C ASP A 280 -28.89 23.31 15.90
N PHE A 281 -28.04 22.31 15.65
CA PHE A 281 -26.80 22.49 14.90
C PHE A 281 -27.03 22.95 13.46
N LEU A 282 -27.93 22.30 12.72
CA LEU A 282 -28.25 22.69 11.34
C LEU A 282 -28.93 24.05 11.25
N GLU A 283 -29.70 24.47 12.27
CA GLU A 283 -30.21 25.83 12.39
C GLU A 283 -29.07 26.85 12.64
N ALA A 284 -28.15 26.53 13.54
CA ALA A 284 -26.99 27.37 13.82
C ALA A 284 -26.08 27.52 12.60
N VAL A 285 -25.88 26.46 11.80
CA VAL A 285 -25.13 26.50 10.53
C VAL A 285 -25.70 27.51 9.53
N ASN A 286 -27.00 27.81 9.61
CA ASN A 286 -27.69 28.75 8.72
C ASN A 286 -27.90 30.14 9.33
N THR A 287 -27.44 30.37 10.56
CA THR A 287 -27.54 31.65 11.27
C THR A 287 -26.18 32.32 11.27
N GLU A 288 -26.11 33.62 10.99
CA GLU A 288 -24.84 34.34 10.94
C GLU A 288 -24.12 34.37 12.31
N HIS A 289 -22.85 33.96 12.31
CA HIS A 289 -21.93 33.95 13.46
C HIS A 289 -20.76 34.90 13.24
N PRO A 290 -20.01 35.28 14.29
CA PRO A 290 -18.73 35.96 14.13
C PRO A 290 -17.77 35.11 13.27
N PHE A 291 -17.56 35.53 12.02
CA PHE A 291 -16.67 34.87 11.07
C PHE A 291 -16.08 35.91 10.11
N LEU A 292 -14.76 35.89 9.94
CA LEU A 292 -13.99 36.85 9.15
C LEU A 292 -14.47 36.94 7.70
N TYR A 293 -14.94 35.82 7.14
CA TYR A 293 -15.26 35.71 5.73
C TYR A 293 -16.76 35.69 5.41
N ASN A 294 -17.63 36.13 6.33
CA ASN A 294 -19.09 36.17 6.12
C ASN A 294 -19.51 36.88 4.82
N ASP A 295 -18.84 37.99 4.47
CA ASP A 295 -19.14 38.78 3.27
C ASP A 295 -18.74 38.07 1.96
N GLN A 296 -17.98 36.98 2.04
CA GLN A 296 -17.57 36.17 0.88
C GLN A 296 -18.50 34.98 0.63
N ILE A 297 -19.45 34.70 1.52
CA ILE A 297 -20.43 33.61 1.36
C ILE A 297 -21.70 34.16 0.69
N PRO A 298 -22.11 33.63 -0.48
CA PRO A 298 -23.36 34.03 -1.13
C PRO A 298 -24.60 33.77 -0.27
N GLU A 299 -25.68 34.51 -0.53
CA GLU A 299 -26.96 34.32 0.17
C GLU A 299 -27.75 33.11 -0.34
N ASP A 300 -27.52 32.69 -1.59
CA ASP A 300 -28.26 31.63 -2.30
C ASP A 300 -27.59 30.25 -2.22
N VAL A 301 -27.11 29.89 -1.03
CA VAL A 301 -26.54 28.57 -0.70
C VAL A 301 -27.50 27.76 0.18
N PHE A 302 -27.39 26.42 0.16
CA PHE A 302 -28.29 25.56 0.94
C PHE A 302 -27.98 25.59 2.45
N TYR A 303 -26.71 25.39 2.79
CA TYR A 303 -26.19 25.55 4.15
C TYR A 303 -25.11 26.63 4.15
N ARG A 304 -25.30 27.71 4.92
CA ARG A 304 -24.40 28.88 4.90
C ARG A 304 -22.95 28.51 5.21
N TYR A 305 -22.73 27.68 6.23
CA TYR A 305 -21.38 27.28 6.65
C TYR A 305 -20.93 25.88 6.19
N GLU A 306 -21.62 25.25 5.23
CA GLU A 306 -21.06 24.05 4.57
C GLU A 306 -19.77 24.43 3.84
N GLY A 307 -18.70 23.66 4.07
CA GLY A 307 -17.36 23.96 3.56
C GLY A 307 -16.49 24.75 4.53
N TYR A 308 -17.07 25.37 5.56
CA TYR A 308 -16.38 26.29 6.46
C TYR A 308 -16.19 25.74 7.87
N LEU A 309 -16.70 24.55 8.18
CA LEU A 309 -16.48 23.89 9.47
C LEU A 309 -15.27 22.96 9.35
N TYR A 310 -14.08 23.52 9.53
CA TYR A 310 -12.82 22.88 9.14
C TYR A 310 -12.64 21.48 9.77
N PRO A 311 -12.16 20.48 9.02
CA PRO A 311 -11.85 19.17 9.57
C PRO A 311 -10.82 19.22 10.67
N GLY A 312 -11.08 18.51 11.77
CA GLY A 312 -10.16 18.49 12.89
C GLY A 312 -10.72 17.78 14.09
N THR A 313 -9.92 17.77 15.15
CA THR A 313 -10.31 17.21 16.45
C THR A 313 -10.73 18.33 17.38
N TYR A 314 -11.96 18.28 17.84
CA TYR A 314 -12.59 19.29 18.67
C TYR A 314 -12.96 18.72 20.02
N THR A 315 -12.74 19.49 21.08
CA THR A 315 -13.21 19.15 22.42
C THR A 315 -14.40 20.03 22.76
N PHE A 316 -15.55 19.40 22.97
CA PHE A 316 -16.81 20.05 23.34
C PHE A 316 -17.29 19.57 24.69
N SER A 317 -18.17 20.35 25.32
CA SER A 317 -18.88 19.90 26.52
C SER A 317 -20.21 19.24 26.13
N THR A 318 -20.65 18.22 26.86
CA THR A 318 -22.01 17.69 26.69
C THR A 318 -23.04 18.78 27.00
N GLY A 319 -24.03 18.96 26.12
CA GLY A 319 -25.02 20.04 26.19
C GLY A 319 -24.48 21.44 25.84
N GLN A 320 -23.34 21.56 25.16
CA GLN A 320 -22.85 22.85 24.63
C GLN A 320 -23.83 23.41 23.58
N SER A 321 -23.96 24.74 23.50
CA SER A 321 -24.85 25.36 22.50
C SER A 321 -24.34 25.14 21.08
N ALA A 322 -25.27 24.89 20.16
CA ALA A 322 -24.98 24.73 18.74
C ALA A 322 -24.22 25.94 18.15
N ASP A 323 -24.59 27.17 18.53
CA ASP A 323 -23.88 28.39 18.11
C ASP A 323 -22.40 28.34 18.50
N SER A 324 -22.09 27.95 19.74
CA SER A 324 -20.71 27.89 20.23
C SER A 324 -19.91 26.79 19.54
N VAL A 325 -20.54 25.69 19.15
CA VAL A 325 -19.91 24.62 18.36
C VAL A 325 -19.54 25.15 16.97
N VAL A 326 -20.49 25.79 16.28
CA VAL A 326 -20.26 26.39 14.95
C VAL A 326 -19.16 27.45 15.01
N GLU A 327 -19.23 28.39 15.96
CA GLU A 327 -18.18 29.40 16.19
C GLU A 327 -16.80 28.77 16.40
N THR A 328 -16.72 27.66 17.15
CA THR A 328 -15.45 26.96 17.39
C THR A 328 -14.85 26.40 16.10
N MET A 329 -15.67 25.80 15.24
CA MET A 329 -15.21 25.22 13.98
C MET A 329 -14.89 26.32 12.94
N LEU A 330 -15.63 27.43 12.94
CA LEU A 330 -15.33 28.60 12.10
C LEU A 330 -14.03 29.28 12.50
N MET A 331 -13.76 29.44 13.80
CA MET A 331 -12.45 29.93 14.27
C MET A 331 -11.31 29.02 13.79
N ARG A 332 -11.53 27.70 13.79
CA ARG A 332 -10.52 26.77 13.26
C ARG A 332 -10.29 26.94 11.76
N PHE A 333 -11.34 27.22 10.99
CA PHE A 333 -11.21 27.56 9.57
C PHE A 333 -10.37 28.82 9.37
N GLU A 334 -10.60 29.87 10.16
CA GLU A 334 -9.79 31.11 10.08
C GLU A 334 -8.31 30.90 10.42
N GLU A 335 -8.01 29.97 11.34
CA GLU A 335 -6.63 29.60 11.67
C GLU A 335 -5.91 28.88 10.54
N GLU A 336 -6.63 28.09 9.75
CA GLU A 336 -6.07 27.18 8.75
C GLU A 336 -6.11 27.76 7.33
N VAL A 337 -7.14 28.57 7.06
CA VAL A 337 -7.34 29.33 5.83
C VAL A 337 -7.18 30.81 6.16
N ASP A 338 -5.92 31.21 6.31
CA ASP A 338 -5.54 32.58 6.64
C ASP A 338 -5.61 33.53 5.42
N GLU A 339 -5.32 34.82 5.65
CA GLU A 339 -5.34 35.84 4.58
C GLU A 339 -4.34 35.53 3.44
N GLU A 340 -3.24 34.81 3.71
CA GLU A 340 -2.26 34.45 2.69
C GLU A 340 -2.83 33.37 1.76
N MET A 341 -3.44 32.33 2.32
CA MET A 341 -4.11 31.30 1.53
C MET A 341 -5.28 31.88 0.72
N VAL A 342 -6.07 32.79 1.31
CA VAL A 342 -7.13 33.51 0.58
C VAL A 342 -6.53 34.31 -0.59
N GLN A 343 -5.38 34.95 -0.42
CA GLN A 343 -4.70 35.64 -1.51
C GLN A 343 -4.23 34.67 -2.60
N GLN A 344 -3.73 33.48 -2.23
CA GLN A 344 -3.34 32.45 -3.19
C GLN A 344 -4.54 31.98 -4.04
N PHE A 345 -5.73 31.81 -3.43
CA PHE A 345 -6.94 31.51 -4.19
C PHE A 345 -7.30 32.62 -5.18
N ASN A 346 -7.24 33.87 -4.74
CA ASN A 346 -7.51 35.02 -5.61
C ASN A 346 -6.50 35.12 -6.77
N ASP A 347 -5.22 34.85 -6.51
CA ASP A 347 -4.18 34.82 -7.53
C ASP A 347 -4.37 33.67 -8.53
N ALA A 348 -4.94 32.55 -8.06
CA ALA A 348 -5.37 31.42 -8.88
C ALA A 348 -6.70 31.67 -9.62
N GLY A 349 -7.36 32.82 -9.41
CA GLY A 349 -8.58 33.21 -10.10
C GLY A 349 -9.88 32.75 -9.45
N TYR A 350 -9.83 32.32 -8.18
CA TYR A 350 -11.00 31.90 -7.41
C TYR A 350 -11.28 32.87 -6.26
N THR A 351 -12.54 33.26 -6.08
CA THR A 351 -12.98 33.80 -4.78
C THR A 351 -12.81 32.72 -3.69
N LEU A 352 -12.78 33.11 -2.41
CA LEU A 352 -12.70 32.13 -1.32
C LEU A 352 -13.84 31.09 -1.41
N HIS A 353 -15.07 31.54 -1.69
CA HIS A 353 -16.20 30.62 -1.77
C HIS A 353 -16.10 29.65 -2.94
N GLU A 354 -15.63 30.11 -4.11
CA GLU A 354 -15.35 29.23 -5.26
C GLU A 354 -14.23 28.23 -4.93
N ALA A 355 -13.18 28.67 -4.24
CA ALA A 355 -12.08 27.79 -3.84
C ALA A 355 -12.52 26.71 -2.85
N VAL A 356 -13.30 27.07 -1.81
CA VAL A 356 -13.88 26.11 -0.85
C VAL A 356 -14.84 25.16 -1.56
N THR A 357 -15.64 25.68 -2.49
CA THR A 357 -16.58 24.87 -3.28
C THR A 357 -15.84 23.84 -4.12
N PHE A 358 -14.83 24.27 -4.88
CA PHE A 358 -13.99 23.38 -5.67
C PHE A 358 -13.29 22.35 -4.77
N ALA A 359 -12.64 22.81 -3.69
CA ALA A 359 -11.93 21.95 -2.77
C ALA A 359 -12.85 20.87 -2.15
N SER A 360 -14.13 21.18 -1.88
CA SER A 360 -15.08 20.17 -1.37
C SER A 360 -15.36 19.04 -2.39
N ILE A 361 -15.33 19.36 -3.69
CA ILE A 361 -15.46 18.36 -4.76
C ILE A 361 -14.19 17.52 -4.84
N LEU A 362 -13.01 18.16 -4.82
CA LEU A 362 -11.73 17.45 -4.81
C LEU A 362 -11.59 16.53 -3.61
N GLN A 363 -12.02 16.99 -2.44
CA GLN A 363 -11.99 16.20 -1.23
C GLN A 363 -12.83 14.93 -1.35
N ALA A 364 -14.01 15.02 -1.99
CA ALA A 364 -14.89 13.88 -2.21
C ALA A 364 -14.36 12.91 -3.27
N GLU A 365 -13.73 13.42 -4.34
CA GLU A 365 -13.24 12.60 -5.46
C GLU A 365 -11.85 12.01 -5.21
N ALA A 366 -11.00 12.73 -4.46
CA ALA A 366 -9.57 12.48 -4.46
C ALA A 366 -8.89 12.76 -3.10
N GLY A 367 -9.64 12.93 -2.02
CA GLY A 367 -9.08 13.31 -0.70
C GLY A 367 -7.93 12.45 -0.20
N SER A 368 -7.98 11.13 -0.45
CA SER A 368 -6.93 10.16 -0.12
C SER A 368 -6.13 9.68 -1.34
N SER A 369 -6.48 10.14 -2.54
CA SER A 369 -5.88 9.63 -3.79
C SER A 369 -4.51 10.25 -4.03
N PRO A 370 -3.47 9.45 -4.37
CA PRO A 370 -2.17 9.99 -4.78
C PRO A 370 -2.27 10.81 -6.08
N TYR A 371 -3.35 10.65 -6.85
CA TYR A 371 -3.58 11.35 -8.12
C TYR A 371 -4.38 12.66 -7.99
N ARG A 372 -4.54 13.19 -6.77
CA ARG A 372 -5.33 14.40 -6.48
C ARG A 372 -4.92 15.64 -7.29
N TYR A 373 -3.63 15.81 -7.59
CA TYR A 373 -3.15 16.94 -8.39
C TYR A 373 -3.56 16.81 -9.85
N GLN A 374 -3.55 15.61 -10.43
CA GLN A 374 -4.07 15.35 -11.77
C GLN A 374 -5.60 15.50 -11.82
N ILE A 375 -6.31 15.01 -10.80
CA ILE A 375 -7.77 15.16 -10.74
C ILE A 375 -8.17 16.64 -10.61
N SER A 376 -7.41 17.43 -9.85
CA SER A 376 -7.52 18.90 -9.83
C SER A 376 -7.33 19.50 -11.21
N ALA A 377 -6.27 19.12 -11.92
CA ALA A 377 -6.03 19.59 -13.28
C ALA A 377 -7.20 19.24 -14.23
N VAL A 378 -7.76 18.02 -14.18
CA VAL A 378 -8.93 17.64 -15.00
C VAL A 378 -10.13 18.56 -14.76
N PHE A 379 -10.45 18.83 -13.50
CA PHE A 379 -11.57 19.72 -13.16
C PHE A 379 -11.30 21.16 -13.59
N GLN A 380 -10.09 21.66 -13.43
CA GLN A 380 -9.71 23.00 -13.91
C GLN A 380 -9.74 23.07 -15.45
N ASN A 381 -9.25 22.06 -16.16
CA ASN A 381 -9.30 21.98 -17.62
C ASN A 381 -10.74 22.08 -18.12
N ARG A 382 -11.66 21.33 -17.50
CA ARG A 382 -13.10 21.40 -17.80
C ARG A 382 -13.68 22.79 -17.57
N LEU A 383 -13.41 23.41 -16.41
CA LEU A 383 -13.93 24.74 -16.10
C LEU A 383 -13.44 25.82 -17.07
N HIS A 384 -12.26 25.65 -17.64
CA HIS A 384 -11.69 26.55 -18.64
C HIS A 384 -12.03 26.17 -20.10
N SER A 385 -12.83 25.12 -20.32
CA SER A 385 -13.16 24.63 -21.65
C SER A 385 -14.56 25.04 -22.10
N ASP A 386 -14.65 25.57 -23.32
CA ASP A 386 -15.93 25.81 -24.00
C ASP A 386 -16.62 24.48 -24.42
N GLU A 387 -15.84 23.41 -24.58
CA GLU A 387 -16.33 22.10 -25.05
C GLU A 387 -16.87 21.23 -23.90
N TYR A 388 -16.26 21.35 -22.72
CA TYR A 388 -16.59 20.55 -21.53
C TYR A 388 -16.98 21.41 -20.32
N PRO A 389 -18.02 22.25 -20.41
CA PRO A 389 -18.33 23.29 -19.42
C PRO A 389 -18.88 22.77 -18.07
N LYS A 390 -18.91 21.44 -17.88
CA LYS A 390 -19.53 20.76 -16.73
C LYS A 390 -18.52 19.85 -16.03
N MET A 391 -18.41 19.97 -14.72
CA MET A 391 -17.52 19.12 -13.92
C MET A 391 -17.98 17.65 -13.90
N GLN A 392 -19.29 17.40 -13.84
CA GLN A 392 -19.88 16.05 -13.86
C GLN A 392 -19.35 15.12 -12.74
N SER A 393 -19.20 15.66 -11.53
CA SER A 393 -18.79 14.91 -10.35
C SER A 393 -19.98 14.22 -9.68
N ASN A 394 -19.89 12.92 -9.44
CA ASN A 394 -20.96 12.13 -8.81
C ASN A 394 -21.30 12.60 -7.38
N PRO A 395 -20.33 12.87 -6.48
CA PRO A 395 -20.57 13.46 -5.17
C PRO A 395 -21.53 14.66 -5.18
N THR A 396 -21.41 15.55 -6.17
CA THR A 396 -22.28 16.75 -6.25
C THR A 396 -23.74 16.39 -6.53
N ARG A 397 -24.00 15.45 -7.45
CA ARG A 397 -25.34 14.91 -7.70
C ARG A 397 -25.90 14.20 -6.47
N THR A 398 -25.08 13.39 -5.80
CA THR A 398 -25.49 12.67 -4.58
C THR A 398 -25.86 13.64 -3.48
N TYR A 399 -25.07 14.69 -3.26
CA TYR A 399 -25.38 15.73 -2.28
C TYR A 399 -26.69 16.46 -2.63
N ALA A 400 -26.83 16.91 -3.87
CA ALA A 400 -28.02 17.61 -4.35
C ALA A 400 -29.29 16.77 -4.17
N SER A 401 -29.29 15.51 -4.63
CA SER A 401 -30.46 14.62 -4.55
C SER A 401 -30.80 14.15 -3.14
N THR A 402 -29.78 13.96 -2.28
CA THR A 402 -29.97 13.47 -0.91
C THR A 402 -30.48 14.57 0.03
N TYR A 403 -29.88 15.77 -0.04
CA TYR A 403 -30.10 16.81 0.98
C TYR A 403 -30.93 17.99 0.47
N ILE A 404 -30.73 18.41 -0.79
CA ILE A 404 -31.31 19.67 -1.29
C ILE A 404 -32.64 19.41 -2.00
N GLU A 405 -32.71 18.47 -2.94
CA GLU A 405 -33.89 18.18 -3.77
C GLU A 405 -35.18 17.94 -2.95
N PRO A 406 -35.13 17.26 -1.78
CA PRO A 406 -36.32 17.10 -0.93
C PRO A 406 -36.90 18.42 -0.38
N VAL A 407 -36.11 19.49 -0.36
CA VAL A 407 -36.44 20.80 0.23
C VAL A 407 -36.60 21.88 -0.85
N ASP A 408 -35.65 21.96 -1.79
CA ASP A 408 -35.61 22.93 -2.89
C ASP A 408 -35.01 22.30 -4.17
N ALA A 409 -35.89 21.81 -5.05
CA ALA A 409 -35.49 21.20 -6.31
C ALA A 409 -34.82 22.19 -7.29
N GLN A 410 -35.09 23.50 -7.19
CA GLN A 410 -34.45 24.47 -8.06
C GLN A 410 -33.00 24.70 -7.64
N LEU A 411 -32.77 24.83 -6.32
CA LEU A 411 -31.43 24.94 -5.77
C LEU A 411 -30.61 23.67 -5.99
N ALA A 412 -31.23 22.48 -5.90
CA ALA A 412 -30.56 21.21 -6.18
C ALA A 412 -29.92 21.17 -7.58
N ALA A 413 -30.58 21.74 -8.59
CA ALA A 413 -30.02 21.84 -9.95
C ALA A 413 -28.80 22.77 -10.06
N ALA A 414 -28.61 23.69 -9.11
CA ALA A 414 -27.42 24.54 -9.00
C ALA A 414 -26.24 23.84 -8.32
N TYR A 415 -26.47 22.72 -7.62
CA TYR A 415 -25.44 21.88 -7.02
C TYR A 415 -25.08 20.65 -7.87
N ASP A 416 -26.03 20.10 -8.62
CA ASP A 416 -25.74 18.96 -9.52
C ASP A 416 -24.89 19.41 -10.72
N THR A 417 -23.59 19.09 -10.69
CA THR A 417 -22.63 19.47 -11.76
C THR A 417 -22.84 18.73 -13.08
N TYR A 418 -23.84 17.85 -13.18
CA TYR A 418 -24.35 17.38 -14.47
C TYR A 418 -25.40 18.31 -15.07
N GLN A 419 -26.01 19.17 -14.27
CA GLN A 419 -27.05 20.12 -14.66
C GLN A 419 -26.48 21.53 -14.81
N CYS A 420 -25.76 22.04 -13.80
CA CYS A 420 -25.11 23.35 -13.84
C CYS A 420 -23.84 23.34 -14.70
N SER A 421 -23.37 24.53 -15.07
CA SER A 421 -22.08 24.76 -15.75
C SER A 421 -21.20 25.60 -14.82
N GLY A 422 -19.90 25.38 -14.85
CA GLY A 422 -19.00 25.97 -13.85
C GLY A 422 -19.04 25.23 -12.51
N LEU A 423 -18.66 25.94 -11.44
CA LEU A 423 -18.75 25.46 -10.06
C LEU A 423 -20.22 25.42 -9.59
N PRO A 424 -20.58 24.49 -8.69
CA PRO A 424 -21.89 24.49 -8.06
C PRO A 424 -22.07 25.72 -7.16
N ALA A 425 -23.32 25.99 -6.77
CA ALA A 425 -23.67 27.17 -5.96
C ALA A 425 -22.97 27.21 -4.58
N GLY A 426 -22.48 26.07 -4.07
CA GLY A 426 -21.66 26.04 -2.86
C GLY A 426 -21.03 24.67 -2.59
N PRO A 427 -20.32 24.52 -1.46
CA PRO A 427 -19.62 23.29 -1.08
C PRO A 427 -20.57 22.12 -0.77
N ILE A 428 -20.04 20.89 -0.86
CA ILE A 428 -20.80 19.65 -0.59
C ILE A 428 -20.29 18.85 0.63
N ASN A 429 -19.18 19.29 1.23
CA ASN A 429 -18.57 18.81 2.47
C ASN A 429 -17.58 19.88 2.97
N ASN A 430 -16.87 19.60 4.07
CA ASN A 430 -15.88 20.49 4.66
C ASN A 430 -14.45 20.06 4.27
N PRO A 431 -13.82 20.64 3.23
CA PRO A 431 -12.52 20.20 2.74
C PRO A 431 -11.38 20.43 3.73
N SER A 432 -10.34 19.58 3.68
CA SER A 432 -9.10 19.78 4.45
C SER A 432 -7.99 20.40 3.60
N SER A 433 -6.85 20.70 4.24
CA SER A 433 -5.66 21.25 3.59
C SER A 433 -5.19 20.48 2.35
N VAL A 434 -5.40 19.16 2.27
CA VAL A 434 -4.98 18.36 1.11
C VAL A 434 -5.76 18.74 -0.16
N ALA A 435 -7.02 19.12 -0.03
CA ALA A 435 -7.84 19.55 -1.16
C ALA A 435 -7.52 20.98 -1.58
N PHE A 436 -7.25 21.87 -0.62
CA PHE A 436 -6.78 23.23 -0.91
C PHE A 436 -5.41 23.23 -1.60
N ASP A 437 -4.49 22.38 -1.15
CA ASP A 437 -3.18 22.20 -1.79
C ASP A 437 -3.32 21.67 -3.22
N ALA A 438 -4.16 20.67 -3.44
CA ALA A 438 -4.40 20.14 -4.79
C ALA A 438 -5.05 21.18 -5.73
N LEU A 439 -5.91 22.05 -5.20
CA LEU A 439 -6.49 23.16 -5.97
C LEU A 439 -5.43 24.18 -6.39
N LEU A 440 -4.55 24.56 -5.48
CA LEU A 440 -3.51 25.58 -5.72
C LEU A 440 -2.35 25.06 -6.56
N ASN A 441 -2.09 23.75 -6.50
CA ASN A 441 -0.94 23.11 -7.14
C ASN A 441 -1.38 21.96 -8.09
N PRO A 442 -2.28 22.19 -9.06
CA PRO A 442 -2.69 21.15 -10.01
C PRO A 442 -1.48 20.65 -10.81
N ASP A 443 -1.52 19.40 -11.26
CA ASP A 443 -0.45 18.84 -12.10
C ASP A 443 -0.34 19.63 -13.41
N PRO A 444 0.77 20.37 -13.64
CA PRO A 444 0.90 21.25 -14.80
C PRO A 444 1.06 20.49 -16.12
N ASP A 445 1.37 19.20 -16.07
CA ASP A 445 1.56 18.34 -17.26
C ASP A 445 0.30 17.52 -17.58
N CYS A 446 -0.80 17.73 -16.86
CA CYS A 446 -2.06 17.01 -17.06
C CYS A 446 -3.03 17.79 -17.97
N ASP A 447 -3.07 17.41 -19.25
CA ASP A 447 -3.98 17.99 -20.25
C ASP A 447 -5.34 17.25 -20.36
N ALA A 448 -5.61 16.30 -19.45
CA ALA A 448 -6.79 15.44 -19.51
C ALA A 448 -8.10 16.19 -19.19
N PHE A 449 -9.19 15.70 -19.78
CA PHE A 449 -10.57 16.14 -19.49
C PHE A 449 -11.40 15.06 -18.81
N TYR A 450 -10.89 13.85 -18.68
CA TYR A 450 -11.61 12.71 -18.13
C TYR A 450 -10.70 11.89 -17.23
N PHE A 451 -11.28 11.29 -16.21
CA PHE A 451 -10.63 10.27 -15.41
C PHE A 451 -11.62 9.15 -15.07
N VAL A 452 -11.13 7.92 -14.92
CA VAL A 452 -11.87 6.78 -14.40
C VAL A 452 -10.95 5.94 -13.53
N SER A 453 -11.46 5.37 -12.45
CA SER A 453 -10.70 4.49 -11.56
C SER A 453 -11.15 3.04 -11.70
N ASP A 454 -10.22 2.11 -11.52
CA ASP A 454 -10.53 0.67 -11.37
C ASP A 454 -10.77 0.28 -9.90
N SER A 455 -11.10 -0.99 -9.67
CA SER A 455 -11.33 -1.57 -8.34
C SER A 455 -10.08 -1.68 -7.47
N GLU A 456 -8.88 -1.59 -8.06
CA GLU A 456 -7.61 -1.59 -7.34
C GLU A 456 -7.17 -0.18 -6.94
N GLY A 457 -7.89 0.86 -7.39
CA GLY A 457 -7.58 2.26 -7.09
C GLY A 457 -6.62 2.92 -8.07
N ASN A 458 -6.29 2.27 -9.20
CA ASN A 458 -5.55 2.95 -10.28
C ASN A 458 -6.48 3.92 -11.00
N VAL A 459 -5.95 5.09 -11.39
CA VAL A 459 -6.70 6.14 -12.09
C VAL A 459 -6.17 6.31 -13.50
N TYR A 460 -7.06 6.26 -14.49
CA TYR A 460 -6.77 6.41 -15.90
C TYR A 460 -7.29 7.76 -16.40
N PHE A 461 -6.38 8.58 -16.92
CA PHE A 461 -6.67 9.92 -17.44
C PHE A 461 -6.77 9.91 -18.97
N SER A 462 -7.67 10.72 -19.53
CA SER A 462 -7.89 10.80 -20.98
C SER A 462 -8.24 12.22 -21.43
N GLU A 463 -7.73 12.61 -22.60
CA GLU A 463 -8.01 13.91 -23.22
C GLU A 463 -9.33 13.87 -24.01
N THR A 464 -9.71 12.70 -24.52
CA THR A 464 -10.90 12.53 -25.36
C THR A 464 -11.92 11.55 -24.77
N LEU A 465 -13.19 11.75 -25.13
CA LEU A 465 -14.27 10.85 -24.74
C LEU A 465 -14.08 9.41 -25.29
N ASP A 466 -13.49 9.26 -26.48
CA ASP A 466 -13.26 7.95 -27.08
C ASP A 466 -12.22 7.15 -26.29
N GLU A 467 -11.13 7.79 -25.84
CA GLU A 467 -10.13 7.17 -24.95
C GLU A 467 -10.73 6.82 -23.60
N HIS A 468 -11.52 7.73 -23.01
CA HIS A 468 -12.20 7.49 -21.75
C HIS A 468 -13.12 6.26 -21.82
N ASN A 469 -13.91 6.15 -22.89
CA ASN A 469 -14.78 5.00 -23.10
C ASN A 469 -14.00 3.70 -23.32
N ALA A 470 -12.80 3.76 -23.92
CA ALA A 470 -11.92 2.62 -24.06
C ALA A 470 -11.39 2.14 -22.69
N TYR A 471 -11.00 3.04 -21.79
CA TYR A 471 -10.63 2.69 -20.42
C TYR A 471 -11.81 2.08 -19.64
N ILE A 472 -13.01 2.65 -19.76
CA ILE A 472 -14.21 2.07 -19.14
C ILE A 472 -14.47 0.63 -19.63
N ALA A 473 -14.32 0.39 -20.93
CA ALA A 473 -14.49 -0.96 -21.48
C ALA A 473 -13.44 -1.93 -20.94
N MET A 474 -12.17 -1.51 -20.90
CA MET A 474 -11.07 -2.30 -20.36
C MET A 474 -11.31 -2.71 -18.90
N ILE A 475 -11.70 -1.76 -18.05
CA ILE A 475 -11.96 -2.00 -16.62
C ILE A 475 -13.11 -2.99 -16.43
N ARG A 476 -14.18 -2.85 -17.22
CA ARG A 476 -15.34 -3.78 -17.17
C ARG A 476 -14.98 -5.19 -17.58
N ASP A 477 -14.14 -5.34 -18.61
CA ASP A 477 -13.71 -6.66 -19.08
C ASP A 477 -12.83 -7.35 -18.02
N GLN A 478 -11.93 -6.61 -17.36
CA GLN A 478 -11.11 -7.14 -16.25
C GLN A 478 -11.97 -7.62 -15.07
N GLN A 479 -12.96 -6.83 -14.66
CA GLN A 479 -13.87 -7.19 -13.56
C GLN A 479 -14.71 -8.44 -13.88
N ALA A 480 -15.14 -8.60 -15.14
CA ALA A 480 -15.90 -9.77 -15.56
C ALA A 480 -15.05 -11.05 -15.56
N GLU A 481 -13.77 -10.97 -15.94
CA GLU A 481 -12.84 -12.11 -15.90
C GLU A 481 -12.53 -12.54 -14.45
N GLU A 482 -12.42 -11.60 -13.52
CA GLU A 482 -12.22 -11.89 -12.09
C GLU A 482 -13.42 -12.60 -11.47
N GLU A 483 -14.64 -12.13 -11.75
CA GLU A 483 -15.88 -12.78 -11.28
C GLU A 483 -16.01 -14.21 -11.81
N ASP A 484 -15.76 -14.45 -13.11
CA ASP A 484 -15.86 -15.79 -13.73
C ASP A 484 -14.77 -16.76 -13.21
N SER A 485 -13.59 -16.23 -12.86
CA SER A 485 -12.50 -17.03 -12.24
C SER A 485 -12.77 -17.41 -10.78
N SER A 486 -13.63 -16.65 -10.08
CA SER A 486 -13.98 -16.89 -8.68
C SER A 486 -15.05 -17.99 -8.54
N ASP A 487 -15.93 -18.15 -9.53
CA ASP A 487 -16.97 -19.19 -9.57
C ASP A 487 -16.45 -20.58 -9.97
N GLU A 488 -15.28 -20.68 -10.62
CA GLU A 488 -14.65 -21.98 -10.92
C GLU A 488 -13.90 -22.60 -9.73
N ASN A 489 -13.78 -21.90 -8.59
CA ASN A 489 -13.05 -22.36 -7.40
C ASN A 489 -13.94 -22.73 -6.19
N VAL A 490 -15.26 -22.94 -6.36
CA VAL A 490 -16.19 -23.37 -5.29
C VAL A 490 -16.48 -24.87 -5.28
#